data_AF-A0A380DSZ7-F1
#
_entry.id   AF-A0A380DSZ7-F1
#
_cell.length_a   1.000
_cell.length_b   1.000
_cell.length_c   1.000
_cell.angle_alpha   90.00
_cell.angle_beta   90.00
_cell.angle_gamma   90.00
#
_symmetry.space_group_name_H-M   'P 1'
#
loop_
_entity.id
_entity.type
_entity.pdbx_description
1 polymer ?
#
loop_
_entity_poly.entity_id
_entity_poly.type
_entity_poly.pdbx_seq_one_letter_code
_entity_poly.pdbx_strand_id
1 'polypeptide(L)'
;MVQNFEIGEFLAPDKQDVLTTLHSFYSIGALKQVFKQSFKRKQLGFFRMIGYCKLDQCRRKYLLEFFGEYPPAQDRCCDNDSNITDIAILNKKKVIRSIGFDEKLQNLFLR
;
A
#
# COMPACT_ATOMS: atom_id res chain seq x y z
N MET A 1 19.27 -15.81 0.36
CA MET A 1 18.07 -16.69 0.28
C MET A 1 18.32 -17.86 -0.67
N VAL A 2 18.28 -17.67 -2.01
CA VAL A 2 18.58 -18.76 -2.96
C VAL A 2 20.01 -19.29 -2.82
N GLN A 3 20.96 -18.39 -2.50
CA GLN A 3 22.35 -18.79 -2.26
C GLN A 3 22.50 -19.63 -0.98
N ASN A 4 21.79 -19.28 0.10
CA ASN A 4 21.74 -20.06 1.33
C ASN A 4 21.12 -21.46 1.08
N PHE A 5 20.08 -21.53 0.25
CA PHE A 5 19.49 -22.82 -0.17
C PHE A 5 20.48 -23.69 -0.96
N GLU A 6 21.27 -23.09 -1.85
CA GLU A 6 22.28 -23.81 -2.65
C GLU A 6 23.41 -24.41 -1.79
N ILE A 7 23.84 -23.70 -0.74
CA ILE A 7 24.89 -24.16 0.18
C ILE A 7 24.36 -25.01 1.34
N GLY A 8 23.05 -25.30 1.37
CA GLY A 8 22.42 -26.09 2.42
C GLY A 8 22.36 -25.40 3.78
N GLU A 9 22.44 -24.06 3.82
CA GLU A 9 22.27 -23.28 5.04
C GLU A 9 20.83 -23.33 5.53
N PHE A 10 20.66 -23.18 6.85
CA PHE A 10 19.35 -23.13 7.47
C PHE A 10 18.49 -21.99 6.90
N LEU A 11 17.27 -22.34 6.51
CA LEU A 11 16.21 -21.43 6.11
C LEU A 11 14.97 -21.73 6.94
N ALA A 12 14.14 -20.70 7.19
CA ALA A 12 12.84 -20.92 7.79
C ALA A 12 12.03 -21.95 6.98
N PRO A 13 11.25 -22.84 7.62
CA PRO A 13 10.57 -23.96 6.95
C PRO A 13 9.79 -23.54 5.70
N ASP A 14 8.97 -22.49 5.78
CA ASP A 14 8.19 -21.99 4.64
C ASP A 14 9.06 -21.60 3.43
N LYS A 15 10.23 -21.02 3.69
CA LYS A 15 11.17 -20.60 2.65
C LYS A 15 11.88 -21.81 2.03
N GLN A 16 12.16 -22.83 2.84
CA GLN A 16 12.75 -24.08 2.39
C GLN A 16 11.78 -24.84 1.49
N ASP A 17 10.51 -24.94 1.88
CA ASP A 17 9.48 -25.62 1.10
C ASP A 17 9.27 -24.94 -0.26
N VAL A 18 9.12 -23.61 -0.25
CA VAL A 18 8.98 -22.82 -1.50
C VAL A 18 10.17 -23.04 -2.44
N LEU A 19 11.40 -23.00 -1.93
CA LEU A 19 12.59 -23.17 -2.77
C LEU A 19 12.74 -24.62 -3.25
N THR A 20 12.37 -25.60 -2.44
CA THR A 20 12.37 -27.02 -2.81
C THR A 20 11.37 -27.28 -3.94
N THR A 21 10.13 -26.77 -3.81
CA THR A 21 9.13 -26.86 -4.88
C THR A 21 9.57 -26.13 -6.13
N LEU A 22 10.18 -24.95 -6.03
CA LEU A 22 10.63 -24.23 -7.22
C LEU A 22 11.83 -24.92 -7.89
N HIS A 23 12.72 -25.54 -7.11
CA HIS A 23 13.89 -26.25 -7.63
C HIS A 23 13.52 -27.56 -8.35
N SER A 24 12.33 -28.13 -8.12
CA SER A 24 11.87 -29.29 -8.91
C SER A 24 11.50 -28.92 -10.36
N PHE A 25 11.26 -27.63 -10.66
CA PHE A 25 10.91 -27.15 -11.99
C PHE A 25 11.98 -26.25 -12.64
N TYR A 26 12.84 -25.61 -11.86
CA TYR A 26 13.83 -24.65 -12.33
C TYR A 26 15.22 -24.96 -11.81
N SER A 27 16.24 -24.75 -12.65
CA SER A 27 17.63 -24.85 -12.20
C SER A 27 17.95 -23.78 -11.14
N ILE A 28 18.90 -24.09 -10.25
CA ILE A 28 19.35 -23.13 -9.22
C ILE A 28 19.82 -21.79 -9.83
N GLY A 29 20.44 -21.82 -11.01
CA GLY A 29 20.83 -20.64 -11.76
C GLY A 29 19.63 -19.80 -12.21
N ALA A 30 18.57 -20.44 -12.71
CA ALA A 30 17.32 -19.76 -13.07
C ALA A 30 16.66 -19.14 -11.82
N LEU A 31 16.61 -19.87 -10.69
CA LEU A 31 16.08 -19.34 -9.43
C LEU A 31 16.84 -18.09 -8.96
N LYS A 32 18.17 -18.10 -9.02
CA LYS A 32 18.99 -16.91 -8.70
C LYS A 32 18.57 -15.71 -9.55
N GLN A 33 18.37 -15.89 -10.86
CA GLN A 33 17.95 -14.80 -11.74
C GLN A 33 16.53 -14.32 -11.44
N VAL A 34 15.57 -15.22 -11.23
CA VAL A 34 14.18 -14.88 -10.90
C VAL A 34 14.12 -14.05 -9.62
N PHE A 35 14.79 -14.49 -8.55
CA PHE A 35 14.79 -13.77 -7.27
C PHE A 35 15.56 -12.45 -7.37
N LYS A 36 16.68 -12.40 -8.09
CA LYS A 36 17.41 -11.16 -8.36
C LYS A 36 16.54 -10.13 -9.08
N GLN A 37 15.83 -10.55 -10.12
CA GLN A 37 14.94 -9.67 -10.88
C GLN A 37 13.73 -9.23 -10.04
N SER A 38 13.14 -10.14 -9.26
CA SER A 38 12.05 -9.81 -8.33
C SER A 38 12.49 -8.78 -7.29
N PHE A 39 13.67 -8.95 -6.70
CA PHE A 39 14.24 -7.99 -5.75
C PHE A 39 14.45 -6.62 -6.39
N LYS A 40 15.03 -6.57 -7.61
CA LYS A 40 15.20 -5.32 -8.35
C LYS A 40 13.87 -4.60 -8.60
N ARG A 41 12.81 -5.33 -9.00
CA ARG A 41 11.47 -4.76 -9.18
C ARG A 41 10.89 -4.20 -7.88
N LYS A 42 11.00 -4.94 -6.77
CA LYS A 42 10.56 -4.47 -5.45
C LYS A 42 11.30 -3.21 -5.02
N GLN A 43 12.61 -3.16 -5.22
CA GLN A 43 13.43 -1.99 -4.90
C GLN A 43 13.02 -0.77 -5.75
N LEU A 44 12.82 -0.94 -7.05
CA LEU A 44 12.33 0.12 -7.93
C LEU A 44 10.94 0.62 -7.52
N GLY A 45 10.02 -0.30 -7.21
CA GLY A 45 8.68 0.03 -6.70
C GLY A 45 8.74 0.82 -5.39
N PHE A 46 9.61 0.41 -4.47
CA PHE A 46 9.84 1.12 -3.21
C PHE A 46 10.31 2.56 -3.42
N PHE A 47 11.32 2.77 -4.28
CA PHE A 47 11.80 4.12 -4.58
C PHE A 47 10.73 4.99 -5.24
N ARG A 48 9.89 4.42 -6.11
CA ARG A 48 8.75 5.13 -6.68
C ARG A 48 7.74 5.53 -5.61
N MET A 49 7.43 4.65 -4.65
CA MET A 49 6.54 4.99 -3.54
C MET A 49 7.12 6.07 -2.63
N ILE A 50 8.44 6.07 -2.38
CA ILE A 50 9.09 7.19 -1.68
C ILE A 50 8.87 8.50 -2.45
N GLY A 51 9.05 8.47 -3.77
CA GLY A 51 8.79 9.61 -4.65
C GLY A 51 7.35 10.09 -4.54
N TYR A 52 6.38 9.16 -4.61
CA TYR A 52 4.97 9.46 -4.43
C TYR A 52 4.68 10.14 -3.09
N CYS A 53 5.22 9.64 -1.97
CA CYS A 53 4.98 10.22 -0.65
C CYS A 53 5.51 11.65 -0.52
N LYS A 54 6.66 11.96 -1.13
CA LYS A 54 7.33 13.27 -1.05
C LYS A 54 6.97 14.20 -2.21
N LEU A 55 5.97 13.84 -3.01
CA LEU A 55 5.60 14.57 -4.21
C LEU A 55 4.98 15.94 -3.87
N ASP A 56 5.41 16.98 -4.58
CA ASP A 56 4.88 18.35 -4.57
C ASP A 56 3.92 18.62 -5.75
N GLN A 57 3.91 17.74 -6.75
CA GLN A 57 3.03 17.77 -7.92
C GLN A 57 1.73 16.96 -7.70
N CYS A 58 0.80 17.05 -8.65
CA CYS A 58 -0.46 16.29 -8.61
C CYS A 58 -0.21 14.77 -8.46
N ARG A 59 -0.70 14.17 -7.37
CA ARG A 59 -0.55 12.75 -7.07
C ARG A 59 -1.19 11.83 -8.11
N ARG A 60 -2.35 12.23 -8.65
CA ARG A 60 -3.03 11.45 -9.69
C ARG A 60 -2.21 11.37 -10.96
N LYS A 61 -1.62 12.48 -11.39
CA LYS A 61 -0.77 12.50 -12.58
C LYS A 61 0.40 11.54 -12.41
N TYR A 62 1.13 11.64 -11.30
CA TYR A 62 2.25 10.74 -10.99
C TYR A 62 1.85 9.25 -10.99
N LEU A 63 0.70 8.92 -10.38
CA LEU A 63 0.23 7.54 -10.30
C LEU A 63 -0.22 6.99 -11.66
N LEU A 64 -0.89 7.82 -12.48
CA LEU A 64 -1.38 7.38 -13.79
C LEU A 64 -0.25 7.26 -14.81
N GLU A 65 0.74 8.16 -14.77
CA GLU A 65 1.93 8.06 -15.63
C GLU A 65 2.71 6.76 -15.40
N PHE A 66 2.69 6.22 -14.17
CA PHE A 66 3.26 4.91 -13.87
C PHE A 66 2.64 3.79 -14.72
N PHE A 67 1.33 3.88 -15.00
CA PHE A 67 0.57 2.91 -15.80
C PHE A 67 0.49 3.28 -17.28
N GLY A 68 1.16 4.35 -17.71
CA GLY A 68 1.13 4.83 -19.10
C GLY A 68 -0.12 5.66 -19.43
N GLU A 69 -0.82 6.16 -18.42
CA GLU A 69 -1.99 7.02 -18.57
C GLU A 69 -1.63 8.49 -18.36
N TYR A 70 -2.23 9.38 -19.15
CA TYR A 70 -1.97 10.83 -19.10
C TYR A 70 -3.28 11.57 -18.85
N PRO A 71 -3.65 11.82 -17.58
CA PRO A 71 -4.91 12.49 -17.28
C PRO A 71 -4.90 13.95 -17.77
N PRO A 72 -6.05 14.49 -18.22
CA PRO A 72 -6.17 15.92 -18.45
C PRO A 72 -5.96 16.70 -17.15
N ALA A 73 -5.46 17.93 -17.27
CA ALA A 73 -5.32 18.84 -16.15
C ALA A 73 -6.70 19.13 -15.53
N GLN A 74 -6.78 19.17 -14.21
CA GLN A 74 -8.00 19.49 -13.48
C GLN A 74 -7.67 20.29 -12.22
N ASP A 75 -8.52 21.27 -11.90
CA ASP A 75 -8.25 22.26 -10.84
C ASP A 75 -8.29 21.67 -9.42
N ARG A 76 -8.96 20.53 -9.22
CA ARG A 76 -9.11 19.87 -7.90
C ARG A 76 -9.02 18.36 -8.07
N CYS A 77 -7.84 17.78 -7.86
CA CYS A 77 -7.65 16.32 -7.97
C CYS A 77 -7.17 15.66 -6.69
N CYS A 78 -6.21 16.26 -6.01
CA CYS A 78 -5.55 15.68 -4.86
C CYS A 78 -5.20 16.74 -3.82
N ASP A 79 -4.63 16.29 -2.70
CA ASP A 79 -4.13 17.12 -1.61
C ASP A 79 -3.07 18.14 -2.04
N ASN A 80 -2.33 17.87 -3.13
CA ASN A 80 -1.31 18.77 -3.66
C ASN A 80 -1.85 19.84 -4.63
N ASP A 81 -3.10 19.73 -5.09
CA ASP A 81 -3.71 20.74 -5.95
C ASP A 81 -4.33 21.81 -5.05
N SER A 82 -3.52 22.82 -4.74
CA SER A 82 -3.80 23.90 -3.81
C SER A 82 -5.15 24.58 -4.07
N ASN A 83 -6.14 24.21 -3.25
CA ASN A 83 -7.20 25.03 -2.65
C ASN A 83 -8.28 24.07 -2.14
N ILE A 84 -7.93 23.28 -1.11
CA ILE A 84 -8.93 22.60 -0.30
C ILE A 84 -9.69 23.71 0.44
N THR A 85 -10.75 24.21 -0.18
CA THR A 85 -11.71 25.07 0.49
C THR A 85 -12.31 24.26 1.63
N ASP A 86 -12.22 24.76 2.86
CA ASP A 86 -12.86 24.13 4.00
C ASP A 86 -14.32 23.83 3.65
N ILE A 87 -14.71 22.56 3.79
CA ILE A 87 -16.10 22.15 3.63
C ILE A 87 -16.85 22.69 4.84
N ALA A 88 -17.36 23.91 4.74
CA ALA A 88 -18.24 24.53 5.73
C ALA A 88 -19.67 23.92 5.66
N ILE A 89 -19.77 22.59 5.60
CA ILE A 89 -21.06 21.92 5.76
C ILE A 89 -21.35 21.89 7.25
N LEU A 90 -22.13 22.86 7.70
CA LEU A 90 -22.74 22.81 9.02
C LEU A 90 -23.58 21.52 9.09
N ASN A 91 -23.36 20.75 10.16
CA ASN A 91 -24.15 19.55 10.39
C ASN A 91 -25.63 19.94 10.54
N LYS A 92 -26.45 19.65 9.52
CA LYS A 92 -27.90 19.95 9.53
C LYS A 92 -28.65 19.16 10.59
N LYS A 93 -28.08 18.07 11.13
CA LYS A 93 -28.62 17.44 12.32
C LYS A 93 -28.34 18.37 13.51
N LYS A 94 -29.34 19.19 13.83
CA LYS A 94 -29.48 19.75 15.17
C LYS A 94 -29.43 18.57 16.14
N VAL A 95 -28.41 18.53 16.98
CA VAL A 95 -28.39 17.60 18.11
C VAL A 95 -29.53 18.05 19.02
N ILE A 96 -30.68 17.39 18.94
CA ILE A 96 -31.87 17.73 19.74
C ILE A 96 -31.61 17.43 21.21
N ARG A 97 -30.80 16.39 21.48
CA ARG A 97 -30.42 15.96 22.81
C ARG A 97 -29.04 15.31 22.77
N SER A 98 -28.13 15.73 23.65
CA SER A 98 -26.91 14.98 23.93
C SER A 98 -27.23 13.90 24.96
N ILE A 99 -26.73 12.68 24.73
CA ILE A 99 -26.87 11.55 25.66
C ILE A 99 -25.51 11.36 26.32
N GLY A 100 -25.50 11.36 27.66
CA GLY A 100 -24.30 11.11 28.46
C GLY A 100 -23.85 9.65 28.41
N PHE A 101 -22.63 9.38 28.87
CA PHE A 101 -22.06 8.02 28.85
C PHE A 101 -22.94 6.99 29.58
N ASP A 102 -23.39 7.32 30.79
CA ASP A 102 -24.21 6.42 31.62
C ASP A 102 -25.59 6.15 30.98
N GLU A 103 -26.21 7.18 30.42
CA GLU A 103 -27.48 7.06 29.73
C GLU A 103 -27.35 6.24 28.42
N LYS A 104 -26.20 6.33 27.75
CA LYS A 104 -25.89 5.51 26.58
C LYS A 104 -25.71 4.03 26.96
N LEU A 105 -25.02 3.75 28.06
CA LEU A 105 -24.87 2.38 28.59
C LEU A 105 -26.23 1.78 28.95
N GLN A 106 -27.09 2.53 29.63
CA GLN A 106 -28.44 2.07 29.98
C GLN A 106 -29.28 1.72 28.74
N ASN A 107 -29.26 2.55 27.69
CA ASN A 107 -30.00 2.26 26.46
C ASN A 107 -29.45 1.05 25.67
N LEU A 108 -28.18 0.71 25.84
CA LEU A 108 -27.55 -0.41 25.13
C LEU A 108 -27.77 -1.76 25.84
N PHE A 109 -27.92 -1.74 27.16
CA PHE A 109 -27.88 -2.96 27.98
C PHE A 109 -29.13 -3.21 28.82
N LEU A 110 -30.12 -2.30 28.81
CA LEU A 110 -31.44 -2.59 29.40
C LEU A 110 -32.37 -3.21 28.35
N ARG A 111 -32.43 -4.54 28.38
CA ARG A 111 -33.58 -5.34 27.97
C ARG A 111 -34.02 -6.18 29.16
#